data_AF-A0A2N3I335-F1
#
_entry.id   AF-A0A2N3I335-F1
#
_cell.length_a   1.000
_cell.length_b   1.000
_cell.length_c   1.000
_cell.angle_alpha   90.00
_cell.angle_beta   90.00
_cell.angle_gamma   90.00
#
_symmetry.space_group_name_H-M   'P 1'
#
loop_
_entity.id
_entity.type
_entity.pdbx_description
1 polymer ?
#
loop_
_entity_poly.entity_id
_entity_poly.type
_entity_poly.pdbx_seq_one_letter_code
_entity_poly.pdbx_strand_id
1 'polypeptide(L)'
;MKQFLSIILRNQFNLFYRFGYTFIPKSQLVEFDGNINKKIQESIIKQFQTVTPFEYEEEYLILHLENETSNETDFIQLEIQNIVAIYPLSQQAKASIESKIDQRIRLEKPIFETLLPSIEKEIENKDVEKAISALWKICKIENPVENYIANIGLKNIFTGLEYRKHATKASEIKNGNYWEYLIAYDRFDYFPNSTLGYFYDAGQVFAYSKGLQTFEGSGIHKFLEKLNSANPTVKLLDIIKYLETKEQLKGYVSQTTTGEIKQYVIAPLYLMLRDEIRKSDDISQTKLIKNLDYLKGFGDSFYYSVILLGAFFGFRKFYDNYYDVLNLRFYKSYKAQQKEIDTEVNQEQVKTDLGKNIGGKVEEEKLTKNSEEENQIEEQTFENQVEEPKQTKITSNVQSALQNKKENKSNISSQYQKIIQDALSKQSEIKMADIAEMIKEQTGQSTQVGIVENVAKQMNEIEIIKIGRAKGIRKKGTIGTLFNQV
;
A
#
# COMPACT_ATOMS: atom_id res chain seq x y z
N MET A 1 16.77 -6.58 42.92
CA MET A 1 15.93 -5.94 41.88
C MET A 1 15.29 -7.03 41.00
N LYS A 2 14.17 -6.74 40.35
CA LYS A 2 13.58 -7.59 39.29
C LYS A 2 14.14 -7.15 37.93
N GLN A 3 14.38 -8.11 37.03
CA GLN A 3 14.82 -7.87 35.66
C GLN A 3 13.65 -7.94 34.67
N PHE A 4 13.59 -6.98 33.74
CA PHE A 4 12.55 -6.89 32.72
C PHE A 4 13.14 -6.61 31.34
N LEU A 5 12.49 -7.13 30.30
CA LEU A 5 12.68 -6.69 28.92
C LEU A 5 11.50 -5.79 28.51
N SER A 6 11.78 -4.75 27.71
CA SER A 6 10.75 -3.86 27.16
C SER A 6 11.08 -3.42 25.73
N ILE A 7 10.13 -3.59 24.82
CA ILE A 7 10.18 -3.05 23.45
C ILE A 7 9.78 -1.57 23.49
N ILE A 8 10.64 -0.67 23.01
CA ILE A 8 10.34 0.76 22.88
C ILE A 8 10.81 1.31 21.53
N LEU A 9 10.15 2.38 21.06
CA LEU A 9 10.62 3.11 19.88
C LEU A 9 11.98 3.75 20.14
N ARG A 10 12.88 3.75 19.15
CA ARG A 10 14.19 4.45 19.24
C ARG A 10 14.01 5.93 19.59
N ASN A 11 12.95 6.57 19.10
CA ASN A 11 12.69 7.97 19.41
C ASN A 11 12.19 8.17 20.86
N GLN A 12 11.52 7.19 21.46
CA GLN A 12 11.22 7.18 22.90
C GLN A 12 12.49 7.01 23.72
N PHE A 13 13.40 6.12 23.31
CA PHE A 13 14.72 5.98 23.94
C PHE A 13 15.53 7.29 23.90
N ASN A 14 15.55 7.99 22.76
CA ASN A 14 16.23 9.29 22.63
C ASN A 14 15.70 10.33 23.64
N LEU A 15 14.39 10.34 23.90
CA LEU A 15 13.77 11.22 24.89
C LEU A 15 14.10 10.77 26.32
N PHE A 16 14.06 9.47 26.60
CA PHE A 16 14.45 8.89 27.90
C PHE A 16 15.90 9.25 28.25
N TYR A 17 16.85 9.05 27.33
CA TYR A 17 18.25 9.45 27.51
C TYR A 17 18.43 10.96 27.72
N ARG A 18 17.63 11.79 27.04
CA ARG A 18 17.69 13.26 27.15
C ARG A 18 17.12 13.80 28.48
N PHE A 19 16.05 13.20 29.00
CA PHE A 19 15.32 13.71 30.16
C PHE A 19 15.59 12.94 31.46
N GLY A 20 16.27 11.79 31.39
CA GLY A 20 16.66 11.00 32.55
C GLY A 20 15.60 10.00 33.03
N TYR A 21 14.34 10.13 32.61
CA TYR A 21 13.24 9.24 33.02
C TYR A 21 12.29 8.89 31.87
N THR A 22 11.51 7.83 32.05
CA THR A 22 10.38 7.46 31.19
C THR A 22 9.28 6.76 31.99
N PHE A 23 8.09 6.63 31.40
CA PHE A 23 7.02 5.76 31.89
C PHE A 23 6.82 4.61 30.90
N ILE A 24 6.67 3.38 31.42
CA ILE A 24 6.34 2.20 30.61
C ILE A 24 5.12 1.49 31.24
N PRO A 25 4.10 1.09 30.47
CA PRO A 25 3.01 0.25 30.95
C PRO A 25 3.50 -1.10 31.47
N LYS A 26 2.94 -1.61 32.57
CA LYS A 26 3.23 -2.96 33.09
C LYS A 26 3.04 -4.06 32.04
N SER A 27 2.07 -3.90 31.14
CA SER A 27 1.83 -4.81 30.01
C SER A 27 2.94 -4.84 28.94
N GLN A 28 3.88 -3.88 28.98
CA GLN A 28 5.05 -3.80 28.10
C GLN A 28 6.34 -4.22 28.82
N LEU A 29 6.26 -4.83 30.02
CA LEU A 29 7.40 -5.40 30.72
C LEU A 29 7.32 -6.94 30.75
N VAL A 30 8.32 -7.61 30.15
CA VAL A 30 8.48 -9.06 30.23
C VAL A 30 9.49 -9.37 31.34
N GLU A 31 8.99 -9.79 32.50
CA GLU A 31 9.85 -10.21 33.62
C GLU A 31 10.64 -11.49 33.27
N PHE A 32 11.94 -11.50 33.58
CA PHE A 32 12.83 -12.63 33.34
C PHE A 32 13.91 -12.77 34.43
N ASP A 33 14.64 -13.89 34.41
CA ASP A 33 15.63 -14.32 35.40
C ASP A 33 17.09 -14.12 34.93
N GLY A 34 17.29 -13.22 33.97
CA GLY A 34 18.56 -13.05 33.25
C GLY A 34 18.76 -14.05 32.10
N ASN A 35 17.92 -15.09 31.97
CA ASN A 35 18.08 -16.15 30.97
C ASN A 35 16.96 -16.13 29.90
N ILE A 36 17.35 -16.05 28.63
CA ILE A 36 16.41 -16.01 27.50
C ILE A 36 16.05 -17.43 27.08
N ASN A 37 15.09 -17.98 27.81
CA ASN A 37 14.42 -19.23 27.46
C ASN A 37 13.26 -19.00 26.47
N LYS A 38 12.71 -20.09 25.90
CA LYS A 38 11.65 -20.04 24.87
C LYS A 38 10.38 -19.29 25.32
N LYS A 39 10.02 -19.32 26.62
CA LYS A 39 8.86 -18.57 27.15
C LYS A 39 9.08 -17.06 27.05
N ILE A 40 10.30 -16.58 27.27
CA ILE A 40 10.65 -15.17 27.10
C ILE A 40 10.57 -14.78 25.62
N GLN A 41 11.09 -15.61 24.71
CA GLN A 41 11.00 -15.39 23.26
C GLN A 41 9.53 -15.31 22.78
N GLU A 42 8.68 -16.23 23.23
CA GLU A 42 7.24 -16.21 22.93
C GLU A 42 6.52 -14.97 23.51
N SER A 43 6.94 -14.47 24.67
CA SER A 43 6.43 -13.22 25.24
C SER A 43 6.88 -11.98 24.45
N ILE A 44 8.12 -11.95 23.96
CA ILE A 44 8.63 -10.83 23.13
C ILE A 44 7.88 -10.75 21.79
N ILE A 45 7.62 -11.88 21.12
CA ILE A 45 6.78 -11.91 19.90
C ILE A 45 5.37 -11.39 20.20
N LYS A 46 4.73 -11.86 21.28
CA LYS A 46 3.41 -11.37 21.71
C LYS A 46 3.41 -9.89 22.07
N GLN A 47 4.50 -9.36 22.62
CA GLN A 47 4.62 -7.93 22.90
C GLN A 47 4.70 -7.13 21.58
N PHE A 48 5.42 -7.61 20.56
CA PHE A 48 5.43 -7.00 19.22
C PHE A 48 4.03 -6.95 18.57
N GLN A 49 3.13 -7.89 18.87
CA GLN A 49 1.74 -7.83 18.41
C GLN A 49 0.94 -6.63 18.95
N THR A 50 1.43 -5.96 20.00
CA THR A 50 0.76 -4.87 20.73
C THR A 50 1.40 -3.50 20.56
N VAL A 51 2.58 -3.40 19.93
CA VAL A 51 3.21 -2.12 19.56
C VAL A 51 2.82 -1.69 18.14
N THR A 52 3.19 -0.47 17.75
CA THR A 52 3.01 0.03 16.38
C THR A 52 3.85 -0.82 15.40
N PRO A 53 3.32 -1.22 14.24
CA PRO A 53 4.13 -1.87 13.21
C PRO A 53 5.25 -0.93 12.71
N PHE A 54 6.35 -1.51 12.26
CA PHE A 54 7.54 -0.82 11.76
C PHE A 54 7.82 -1.17 10.30
N GLU A 55 8.43 -0.26 9.54
CA GLU A 55 8.98 -0.54 8.19
C GLU A 55 10.47 -0.91 8.28
N TYR A 56 11.17 -0.48 9.34
CA TYR A 56 12.61 -0.73 9.50
C TYR A 56 12.95 -1.23 10.91
N GLU A 57 13.82 -2.26 10.97
CA GLU A 57 14.35 -2.84 12.22
C GLU A 57 15.03 -1.80 13.15
N GLU A 58 15.47 -0.66 12.63
CA GLU A 58 16.09 0.42 13.40
C GLU A 58 15.11 1.32 14.17
N GLU A 59 13.80 1.16 13.95
CA GLU A 59 12.76 1.99 14.58
C GLU A 59 12.50 1.58 16.04
N TYR A 60 12.87 0.37 16.42
CA TYR A 60 12.65 -0.22 17.75
C TYR A 60 13.93 -0.70 18.43
N LEU A 61 13.91 -0.69 19.76
CA LEU A 61 14.96 -1.20 20.65
C LEU A 61 14.31 -2.07 21.74
N ILE A 62 15.06 -3.05 22.26
CA ILE A 62 14.68 -3.81 23.44
C ILE A 62 15.60 -3.40 24.59
N LEU A 63 15.03 -2.76 25.62
CA LEU A 63 15.75 -2.45 26.85
C LEU A 63 15.76 -3.65 27.79
N HIS A 64 16.89 -3.89 28.45
CA HIS A 64 16.96 -4.64 29.70
C HIS A 64 16.98 -3.65 30.87
N LEU A 65 16.04 -3.82 31.79
CA LEU A 65 15.74 -2.93 32.90
C LEU A 65 15.83 -3.68 34.23
N GLU A 66 16.49 -3.10 35.23
CA GLU A 66 16.42 -3.54 36.63
C GLU A 66 15.66 -2.52 37.47
N ASN A 67 14.64 -2.97 38.21
CA ASN A 67 13.86 -2.09 39.10
C ASN A 67 13.35 -2.82 40.35
N GLU A 68 13.08 -2.06 41.41
CA GLU A 68 12.47 -2.53 42.67
C GLU A 68 10.98 -2.20 42.66
N THR A 69 10.22 -3.05 41.96
CA THR A 69 8.81 -2.78 41.63
C THR A 69 7.88 -3.04 42.81
N SER A 70 7.35 -1.96 43.40
CA SER A 70 6.40 -1.98 44.53
C SER A 70 5.07 -1.25 44.26
N ASN A 71 4.95 -0.48 43.18
CA ASN A 71 3.80 0.40 42.94
C ASN A 71 2.57 -0.34 42.36
N GLU A 72 1.38 0.02 42.83
CA GLU A 72 0.10 -0.55 42.35
C GLU A 72 -0.30 -0.06 40.95
N THR A 73 0.18 1.10 40.51
CA THR A 73 -0.18 1.78 39.23
C THR A 73 0.07 0.95 37.97
N ASP A 74 -0.76 1.10 36.93
CA ASP A 74 -0.60 0.41 35.63
C ASP A 74 0.68 0.78 34.88
N PHE A 75 1.25 1.95 35.17
CA PHE A 75 2.52 2.44 34.64
C PHE A 75 3.60 2.39 35.70
N ILE A 76 4.84 2.13 35.26
CA ILE A 76 6.05 2.18 36.07
C ILE A 76 6.93 3.31 35.54
N GLN A 77 7.37 4.20 36.44
CA GLN A 77 8.44 5.15 36.16
C GLN A 77 9.78 4.42 36.22
N LEU A 78 10.66 4.75 35.28
CA LEU A 78 12.02 4.24 35.16
C LEU A 78 12.97 5.41 34.99
N GLU A 79 14.00 5.47 35.83
CA GLU A 79 15.13 6.39 35.68
C GLU A 79 16.18 5.77 34.75
N ILE A 80 17.02 6.58 34.13
CA ILE A 80 17.97 6.13 33.10
C ILE A 80 19.00 5.12 33.66
N GLN A 81 19.27 5.22 34.95
CA GLN A 81 20.08 4.29 35.74
C GLN A 81 19.45 2.88 35.91
N ASN A 82 18.16 2.70 35.60
CA ASN A 82 17.52 1.39 35.58
C ASN A 82 17.86 0.59 34.30
N ILE A 83 18.45 1.21 33.26
CA ILE A 83 18.87 0.48 32.06
C ILE A 83 20.18 -0.28 32.31
N VAL A 84 20.12 -1.60 32.18
CA VAL A 84 21.29 -2.48 32.26
C VAL A 84 21.92 -2.70 30.87
N ALA A 85 21.09 -2.86 29.84
CA ALA A 85 21.54 -3.07 28.46
C ALA A 85 20.50 -2.60 27.43
N ILE A 86 20.99 -2.34 26.21
CA ILE A 86 20.17 -1.92 25.06
C ILE A 86 20.45 -2.88 23.90
N TYR A 87 19.43 -3.64 23.50
CA TYR A 87 19.51 -4.61 22.42
C TYR A 87 18.86 -4.06 21.15
N PRO A 88 19.61 -3.92 20.03
CA PRO A 88 19.02 -3.71 18.71
C PRO A 88 18.34 -5.00 18.23
N LEU A 89 17.40 -4.89 17.28
CA LEU A 89 16.67 -6.07 16.81
C LEU A 89 17.54 -6.99 15.93
N SER A 90 18.39 -6.39 15.09
CA SER A 90 19.32 -7.07 14.18
C SER A 90 20.73 -6.45 14.23
N GLN A 91 21.70 -7.11 13.61
CA GLN A 91 23.06 -6.62 13.46
C GLN A 91 23.15 -5.49 12.40
N GLN A 92 22.17 -5.41 11.50
CA GLN A 92 21.99 -4.28 10.57
C GLN A 92 21.43 -3.05 11.30
N ALA A 93 20.36 -3.23 12.08
CA ALA A 93 19.79 -2.19 12.94
C ALA A 93 20.85 -1.63 13.90
N LYS A 94 21.68 -2.51 14.48
CA LYS A 94 22.83 -2.12 15.31
C LYS A 94 23.73 -1.10 14.62
N ALA A 95 24.33 -1.48 13.49
CA ALA A 95 25.30 -0.64 12.78
C ALA A 95 24.66 0.68 12.30
N SER A 96 23.38 0.64 11.90
CA SER A 96 22.63 1.82 11.50
C SER A 96 22.41 2.79 12.67
N ILE A 97 22.03 2.30 13.86
CA ILE A 97 21.79 3.13 15.05
C ILE A 97 23.10 3.66 15.63
N GLU A 98 24.17 2.86 15.67
CA GLU A 98 25.51 3.29 16.15
C GLU A 98 26.04 4.50 15.38
N SER A 99 25.69 4.65 14.09
CA SER A 99 26.04 5.83 13.29
C SER A 99 25.23 7.11 13.58
N LYS A 100 24.17 7.01 14.40
CA LYS A 100 23.15 8.06 14.62
C LYS A 100 22.93 8.43 16.10
N ILE A 101 23.60 7.75 17.03
CA ILE A 101 23.37 7.82 18.47
C ILE A 101 24.54 8.50 19.19
N ASP A 102 24.37 8.87 20.46
CA ASP A 102 25.49 9.37 21.28
C ASP A 102 26.55 8.27 21.46
N GLN A 103 27.80 8.56 21.09
CA GLN A 103 28.93 7.63 21.12
C GLN A 103 29.22 6.99 22.49
N ARG A 104 28.65 7.52 23.59
CA ARG A 104 28.76 6.94 24.94
C ARG A 104 27.77 5.79 25.16
N ILE A 105 26.77 5.64 24.31
CA ILE A 105 25.71 4.63 24.44
C ILE A 105 26.16 3.34 23.76
N ARG A 106 26.47 2.32 24.56
CA ARG A 106 26.82 0.99 24.07
C ARG A 106 25.54 0.23 23.67
N LEU A 107 25.40 -0.12 22.39
CA LEU A 107 24.47 -1.16 21.98
C LEU A 107 25.11 -2.53 22.18
N GLU A 108 24.34 -3.48 22.70
CA GLU A 108 24.77 -4.87 22.82
C GLU A 108 24.66 -5.61 21.47
N LYS A 109 25.01 -6.90 21.43
CA LYS A 109 24.67 -7.75 20.28
C LYS A 109 23.15 -7.99 20.23
N PRO A 110 22.52 -8.10 19.06
CA PRO A 110 21.13 -8.51 18.97
C PRO A 110 20.96 -9.94 19.49
N ILE A 111 19.95 -10.17 20.32
CA ILE A 111 19.66 -11.49 20.93
C ILE A 111 18.28 -12.04 20.53
N PHE A 112 17.53 -11.26 19.74
CA PHE A 112 16.19 -11.58 19.24
C PHE A 112 16.09 -11.55 17.70
N GLU A 113 17.21 -11.42 16.99
CA GLU A 113 17.31 -11.37 15.53
C GLU A 113 16.68 -12.62 14.86
N THR A 114 16.78 -13.79 15.50
CA THR A 114 16.13 -15.02 15.04
C THR A 114 14.60 -15.03 15.15
N LEU A 115 14.00 -14.06 15.86
CA LEU A 115 12.55 -13.90 15.98
C LEU A 115 11.97 -12.94 14.94
N LEU A 116 12.80 -12.08 14.32
CA LEU A 116 12.35 -11.05 13.38
C LEU A 116 11.47 -11.59 12.25
N PRO A 117 11.82 -12.70 11.55
CA PRO A 117 10.97 -13.25 10.48
C PRO A 117 9.58 -13.70 10.94
N SER A 118 9.38 -13.93 12.25
CA SER A 118 8.04 -14.21 12.82
C SER A 118 7.28 -12.93 13.10
N ILE A 119 7.96 -11.90 13.63
CA ILE A 119 7.40 -10.57 13.94
C ILE A 119 6.98 -9.85 12.65
N GLU A 120 7.86 -9.82 11.65
CA GLU A 120 7.60 -9.25 10.32
C GLU A 120 6.39 -9.92 9.68
N LYS A 121 6.30 -11.25 9.73
CA LYS A 121 5.19 -12.00 9.17
C LYS A 121 3.85 -11.71 9.85
N GLU A 122 3.84 -11.43 11.16
CA GLU A 122 2.63 -10.99 11.86
C GLU A 122 2.23 -9.55 11.50
N ILE A 123 3.19 -8.69 11.17
CA ILE A 123 2.95 -7.34 10.61
C ILE A 123 2.40 -7.44 9.18
N GLU A 124 3.01 -8.25 8.31
CA GLU A 124 2.58 -8.49 6.93
C GLU A 124 1.17 -9.09 6.85
N ASN A 125 0.85 -10.08 7.70
CA ASN A 125 -0.50 -10.65 7.77
C ASN A 125 -1.55 -9.59 8.13
N LYS A 126 -1.24 -8.72 9.12
CA LYS A 126 -2.12 -7.60 9.51
C LYS A 126 -2.22 -6.53 8.41
N ASP A 127 -1.16 -6.24 7.67
CA ASP A 127 -1.19 -5.33 6.52
C ASP A 127 -2.12 -5.88 5.42
N VAL A 128 -2.01 -7.17 5.09
CA VAL A 128 -2.88 -7.87 4.13
C VAL A 128 -4.35 -7.82 4.56
N GLU A 129 -4.66 -8.11 5.83
CA GLU A 129 -6.02 -7.99 6.37
C GLU A 129 -6.56 -6.56 6.25
N LYS A 130 -5.75 -5.55 6.62
CA LYS A 130 -6.12 -4.13 6.48
C LYS A 130 -6.29 -3.73 5.03
N ALA A 131 -5.48 -4.24 4.11
CA ALA A 131 -5.58 -3.97 2.68
C ALA A 131 -6.89 -4.50 2.08
N ILE A 132 -7.29 -5.71 2.48
CA ILE A 132 -8.58 -6.31 2.11
C ILE A 132 -9.73 -5.43 2.63
N SER A 133 -9.76 -5.12 3.93
CA SER A 133 -10.81 -4.28 4.52
C SER A 133 -10.87 -2.88 3.89
N ALA A 134 -9.72 -2.30 3.59
CA ALA A 134 -9.60 -0.98 2.98
C ALA A 134 -10.19 -0.97 1.57
N LEU A 135 -9.76 -1.89 0.70
CA LEU A 135 -10.24 -1.94 -0.67
C LEU A 135 -11.72 -2.32 -0.76
N TRP A 136 -12.22 -3.18 0.13
CA TRP A 136 -13.65 -3.50 0.27
C TRP A 136 -14.49 -2.23 0.57
N LYS A 137 -14.01 -1.41 1.50
CA LYS A 137 -14.68 -0.14 1.88
C LYS A 137 -14.60 0.91 0.77
N ILE A 138 -13.45 1.03 0.09
CA ILE A 138 -13.26 1.91 -1.08
C ILE A 138 -14.21 1.51 -2.22
N CYS A 139 -14.37 0.21 -2.50
CA CYS A 139 -15.29 -0.32 -3.49
C CYS A 139 -16.78 -0.25 -3.06
N LYS A 140 -17.07 0.31 -1.88
CA LYS A 140 -18.42 0.43 -1.30
C LYS A 140 -19.18 -0.90 -1.36
N ILE A 141 -18.55 -1.99 -0.93
CA ILE A 141 -19.22 -3.29 -0.84
C ILE A 141 -19.88 -3.40 0.54
N GLU A 142 -21.17 -3.74 0.54
CA GLU A 142 -22.02 -3.77 1.74
C GLU A 142 -22.12 -5.18 2.35
N ASN A 143 -21.87 -6.21 1.55
CA ASN A 143 -21.82 -7.59 2.00
C ASN A 143 -20.70 -7.79 3.07
N PRO A 144 -20.88 -8.69 4.06
CA PRO A 144 -19.83 -9.03 5.01
C PRO A 144 -18.62 -9.66 4.31
N VAL A 145 -17.42 -9.09 4.49
CA VAL A 145 -16.19 -9.54 3.82
C VAL A 145 -15.72 -10.90 4.32
N GLU A 146 -16.06 -11.21 5.58
CA GLU A 146 -15.73 -12.42 6.31
C GLU A 146 -16.23 -13.68 5.58
N ASN A 147 -17.43 -13.62 5.00
CA ASN A 147 -18.03 -14.73 4.24
C ASN A 147 -17.18 -15.11 3.02
N TYR A 148 -16.65 -14.11 2.31
CA TYR A 148 -15.84 -14.30 1.11
C TYR A 148 -14.40 -14.69 1.47
N ILE A 149 -13.85 -14.16 2.57
CA ILE A 149 -12.57 -14.60 3.14
C ILE A 149 -12.64 -16.06 3.59
N ALA A 150 -13.75 -16.51 4.19
CA ALA A 150 -13.95 -17.92 4.56
C ALA A 150 -13.95 -18.84 3.34
N ASN A 151 -14.62 -18.43 2.25
CA ASN A 151 -14.68 -19.17 0.99
C ASN A 151 -13.35 -19.20 0.20
N ILE A 152 -12.49 -18.19 0.35
CA ILE A 152 -11.10 -18.26 -0.15
C ILE A 152 -10.20 -19.08 0.78
N GLY A 153 -10.40 -18.94 2.09
CA GLY A 153 -9.50 -19.36 3.16
C GLY A 153 -8.31 -18.41 3.29
N LEU A 154 -8.28 -17.57 4.34
CA LEU A 154 -7.23 -16.57 4.56
C LEU A 154 -5.80 -17.17 4.55
N LYS A 155 -5.64 -18.40 5.05
CA LYS A 155 -4.36 -19.15 4.96
C LYS A 155 -3.88 -19.31 3.51
N ASN A 156 -4.77 -19.58 2.57
CA ASN A 156 -4.44 -19.76 1.15
C ASN A 156 -4.00 -18.43 0.51
N ILE A 157 -4.52 -17.30 1.00
CA ILE A 157 -4.03 -15.97 0.62
C ILE A 157 -2.57 -15.80 1.09
N PHE A 158 -2.31 -16.06 2.37
CA PHE A 158 -0.95 -15.96 2.93
C PHE A 158 0.03 -16.92 2.24
N THR A 159 -0.31 -18.20 2.01
CA THR A 159 0.56 -19.13 1.27
C THR A 159 0.85 -18.63 -0.16
N GLY A 160 -0.17 -18.11 -0.87
CA GLY A 160 -0.01 -17.56 -2.21
C GLY A 160 0.93 -16.36 -2.26
N LEU A 161 0.89 -15.49 -1.24
CA LEU A 161 1.81 -14.36 -1.10
C LEU A 161 3.24 -14.80 -0.72
N GLU A 162 3.38 -15.79 0.16
CA GLU A 162 4.69 -16.38 0.53
C GLU A 162 5.39 -17.01 -0.68
N TYR A 163 4.65 -17.71 -1.55
CA TYR A 163 5.21 -18.20 -2.82
C TYR A 163 5.75 -17.05 -3.68
N ARG A 164 5.08 -15.90 -3.74
CA ARG A 164 5.62 -14.71 -4.43
C ARG A 164 6.85 -14.14 -3.73
N LYS A 165 6.83 -14.03 -2.39
CA LYS A 165 7.93 -13.50 -1.57
C LYS A 165 9.22 -14.31 -1.79
N HIS A 166 9.09 -15.63 -1.96
CA HIS A 166 10.18 -16.55 -2.29
C HIS A 166 10.38 -16.81 -3.79
N ALA A 167 9.72 -16.04 -4.67
CA ALA A 167 9.78 -16.16 -6.14
C ALA A 167 9.46 -17.57 -6.72
N THR A 168 8.72 -18.39 -5.97
CA THR A 168 8.18 -19.68 -6.44
C THR A 168 7.08 -19.44 -7.48
N LYS A 169 7.25 -19.97 -8.70
CA LYS A 169 6.27 -19.78 -9.77
C LYS A 169 5.03 -20.65 -9.56
N ALA A 170 3.89 -20.22 -10.10
CA ALA A 170 2.68 -21.06 -10.12
C ALA A 170 2.89 -22.45 -10.75
N SER A 171 3.80 -22.59 -11.72
CA SER A 171 4.18 -23.88 -12.32
C SER A 171 4.96 -24.83 -11.39
N GLU A 172 5.51 -24.32 -10.29
CA GLU A 172 6.41 -25.02 -9.36
C GLU A 172 5.70 -25.44 -8.05
N ILE A 173 4.53 -24.85 -7.77
CA ILE A 173 3.68 -25.18 -6.61
C ILE A 173 3.15 -26.62 -6.74
N LYS A 174 3.29 -27.39 -5.67
CA LYS A 174 2.83 -28.79 -5.57
C LYS A 174 1.73 -28.91 -4.53
N ASN A 175 0.61 -29.53 -4.89
CA ASN A 175 -0.54 -29.77 -4.02
C ASN A 175 -1.17 -28.49 -3.41
N GLY A 176 -1.02 -27.35 -4.07
CA GLY A 176 -1.58 -26.08 -3.60
C GLY A 176 -3.09 -25.96 -3.85
N ASN A 177 -3.71 -24.94 -3.25
CA ASN A 177 -5.08 -24.54 -3.58
C ASN A 177 -5.10 -23.61 -4.82
N TYR A 178 -6.20 -23.61 -5.58
CA TYR A 178 -6.40 -22.72 -6.74
C TYR A 178 -6.04 -21.25 -6.47
N TRP A 179 -6.38 -20.72 -5.28
CA TRP A 179 -6.06 -19.34 -4.91
C TRP A 179 -4.55 -19.09 -4.77
N GLU A 180 -3.80 -20.07 -4.29
CA GLU A 180 -2.33 -19.99 -4.15
C GLU A 180 -1.68 -19.92 -5.53
N TYR A 181 -2.13 -20.77 -6.47
CA TYR A 181 -1.74 -20.70 -7.88
C TYR A 181 -2.08 -19.33 -8.50
N LEU A 182 -3.29 -18.81 -8.29
CA LEU A 182 -3.75 -17.55 -8.88
C LEU A 182 -2.97 -16.32 -8.38
N ILE A 183 -2.64 -16.27 -7.09
CA ILE A 183 -1.84 -15.19 -6.50
C ILE A 183 -0.39 -15.27 -6.98
N ALA A 184 0.22 -16.46 -6.91
CA ALA A 184 1.59 -16.71 -7.34
C ALA A 184 1.81 -16.58 -8.86
N TYR A 185 0.73 -16.61 -9.66
CA TYR A 185 0.79 -16.50 -11.10
C TYR A 185 1.31 -15.14 -11.57
N ASP A 186 2.34 -15.17 -12.40
CA ASP A 186 2.74 -14.05 -13.26
C ASP A 186 2.48 -14.39 -14.73
N ARG A 187 2.20 -13.35 -15.51
CA ARG A 187 1.70 -13.43 -16.89
C ARG A 187 2.74 -14.02 -17.83
N PHE A 188 2.29 -14.80 -18.80
CA PHE A 188 3.14 -15.27 -19.89
C PHE A 188 3.16 -14.23 -21.02
N ASP A 189 4.35 -13.74 -21.36
CA ASP A 189 4.55 -12.65 -22.34
C ASP A 189 4.08 -12.99 -23.77
N TYR A 190 3.82 -14.27 -24.08
CA TYR A 190 3.32 -14.71 -25.39
C TYR A 190 1.80 -14.68 -25.53
N PHE A 191 1.03 -14.56 -24.43
CA PHE A 191 -0.43 -14.45 -24.52
C PHE A 191 -0.86 -13.06 -25.00
N PRO A 192 -2.00 -12.94 -25.73
CA PRO A 192 -2.42 -11.66 -26.31
C PRO A 192 -2.54 -10.54 -25.28
N ASN A 193 -1.94 -9.37 -25.53
CA ASN A 193 -2.01 -8.22 -24.61
C ASN A 193 -3.35 -7.45 -24.72
N SER A 194 -4.46 -8.17 -24.71
CA SER A 194 -5.83 -7.65 -24.69
C SER A 194 -6.62 -8.25 -23.52
N THR A 195 -7.90 -7.86 -23.36
CA THR A 195 -8.83 -8.45 -22.39
C THR A 195 -8.92 -9.98 -22.51
N LEU A 196 -8.78 -10.51 -23.73
CA LEU A 196 -8.83 -11.94 -23.99
C LEU A 196 -7.62 -12.68 -23.40
N GLY A 197 -6.45 -12.03 -23.33
CA GLY A 197 -5.24 -12.61 -22.75
C GLY A 197 -5.41 -13.09 -21.32
N TYR A 198 -6.15 -12.35 -20.49
CA TYR A 198 -6.41 -12.74 -19.10
C TYR A 198 -7.25 -14.03 -18.98
N PHE A 199 -7.93 -14.47 -20.04
CA PHE A 199 -8.58 -15.78 -20.11
C PHE A 199 -7.61 -16.90 -20.52
N TYR A 200 -6.56 -16.61 -21.31
CA TYR A 200 -5.44 -17.54 -21.48
C TYR A 200 -4.71 -17.71 -20.14
N ASP A 201 -4.43 -16.59 -19.46
CA ASP A 201 -3.82 -16.58 -18.14
C ASP A 201 -4.65 -17.42 -17.13
N ALA A 202 -5.97 -17.20 -17.05
CA ALA A 202 -6.87 -17.97 -16.20
C ALA A 202 -6.95 -19.46 -16.57
N GLY A 203 -6.89 -19.79 -17.86
CA GLY A 203 -6.77 -21.17 -18.33
C GLY A 203 -5.47 -21.84 -17.88
N GLN A 204 -4.36 -21.10 -17.92
CA GLN A 204 -3.04 -21.57 -17.49
C GLN A 204 -2.92 -21.71 -15.97
N VAL A 205 -3.50 -20.79 -15.18
CA VAL A 205 -3.67 -20.96 -13.72
C VAL A 205 -4.45 -22.23 -13.41
N PHE A 206 -5.56 -22.46 -14.12
CA PHE A 206 -6.37 -23.65 -13.93
C PHE A 206 -5.59 -24.93 -14.26
N ALA A 207 -4.81 -24.95 -15.35
CA ALA A 207 -3.93 -26.09 -15.68
C ALA A 207 -2.92 -26.40 -14.56
N TYR A 208 -2.23 -25.39 -14.01
CA TYR A 208 -1.33 -25.59 -12.87
C TYR A 208 -2.05 -26.12 -11.63
N SER A 209 -3.27 -25.64 -11.34
CA SER A 209 -4.11 -26.16 -10.25
C SER A 209 -4.58 -27.61 -10.44
N LYS A 210 -4.38 -28.20 -11.62
CA LYS A 210 -4.61 -29.62 -11.94
C LYS A 210 -3.31 -30.40 -12.15
N GLY A 211 -2.14 -29.81 -11.85
CA GLY A 211 -0.83 -30.44 -12.06
C GLY A 211 -0.38 -30.53 -13.52
N LEU A 212 -1.03 -29.81 -14.44
CA LEU A 212 -0.71 -29.79 -15.87
C LEU A 212 0.24 -28.64 -16.19
N GLN A 213 1.23 -28.89 -17.06
CA GLN A 213 2.25 -27.89 -17.45
C GLN A 213 1.69 -26.77 -18.33
N THR A 214 0.70 -27.07 -19.17
CA THR A 214 0.04 -26.11 -20.05
C THR A 214 -1.45 -26.41 -20.17
N PHE A 215 -2.24 -25.37 -20.48
CA PHE A 215 -3.64 -25.51 -20.87
C PHE A 215 -3.83 -25.57 -22.41
N GLU A 216 -2.75 -25.46 -23.18
CA GLU A 216 -2.77 -25.52 -24.64
C GLU A 216 -3.40 -26.81 -25.19
N GLY A 217 -3.97 -26.72 -26.39
CA GLY A 217 -4.67 -27.85 -27.04
C GLY A 217 -6.02 -28.25 -26.40
N SER A 218 -6.35 -27.73 -25.22
CA SER A 218 -7.65 -27.92 -24.56
C SER A 218 -8.82 -27.29 -25.34
N GLY A 219 -10.06 -27.65 -24.98
CA GLY A 219 -11.26 -27.05 -25.58
C GLY A 219 -11.39 -25.54 -25.32
N ILE A 220 -10.98 -25.07 -24.15
CA ILE A 220 -10.94 -23.64 -23.82
C ILE A 220 -9.85 -22.93 -24.63
N HIS A 221 -8.63 -23.48 -24.73
CA HIS A 221 -7.57 -22.92 -25.57
C HIS A 221 -7.99 -22.78 -27.04
N LYS A 222 -8.50 -23.88 -27.64
CA LYS A 222 -8.99 -23.88 -29.03
C LYS A 222 -10.13 -22.89 -29.28
N PHE A 223 -10.97 -22.63 -28.27
CA PHE A 223 -11.99 -21.59 -28.35
C PHE A 223 -11.41 -20.18 -28.28
N LEU A 224 -10.50 -19.92 -27.35
CA LEU A 224 -9.85 -18.61 -27.21
C LEU A 224 -9.03 -18.25 -28.45
N GLU A 225 -8.32 -19.20 -29.06
CA GLU A 225 -7.58 -19.01 -30.31
C GLU A 225 -8.49 -18.62 -31.49
N LYS A 226 -9.60 -19.35 -31.66
CA LYS A 226 -10.60 -19.01 -32.68
C LYS A 226 -11.27 -17.66 -32.42
N LEU A 227 -11.46 -17.28 -31.15
CA LEU A 227 -12.02 -15.98 -30.78
C LEU A 227 -11.00 -14.84 -30.99
N ASN A 228 -9.72 -15.05 -30.66
CA ASN A 228 -8.63 -14.11 -30.87
C ASN A 228 -8.45 -13.80 -32.37
N SER A 229 -8.49 -14.84 -33.21
CA SER A 229 -8.40 -14.75 -34.66
C SER A 229 -9.56 -13.99 -35.31
N ALA A 230 -10.75 -13.99 -34.69
CA ALA A 230 -11.97 -13.39 -35.24
C ALA A 230 -12.32 -12.02 -34.63
N ASN A 231 -11.99 -11.79 -33.36
CA ASN A 231 -12.24 -10.56 -32.62
C ASN A 231 -11.26 -10.44 -31.41
N PRO A 232 -10.02 -9.98 -31.60
CA PRO A 232 -9.03 -9.86 -30.53
C PRO A 232 -9.36 -8.77 -29.50
N THR A 233 -10.33 -7.90 -29.81
CA THR A 233 -10.80 -6.77 -28.98
C THR A 233 -12.13 -7.05 -28.28
N VAL A 234 -12.58 -8.31 -28.25
CA VAL A 234 -13.80 -8.76 -27.55
C VAL A 234 -13.79 -8.37 -26.06
N LYS A 235 -14.95 -7.95 -25.53
CA LYS A 235 -15.07 -7.42 -24.16
C LYS A 235 -15.25 -8.55 -23.14
N LEU A 236 -14.85 -8.27 -21.89
CA LEU A 236 -14.93 -9.17 -20.74
C LEU A 236 -16.27 -9.91 -20.63
N LEU A 237 -17.38 -9.16 -20.67
CA LEU A 237 -18.74 -9.69 -20.55
C LEU A 237 -19.13 -10.62 -21.71
N ASP A 238 -18.69 -10.34 -22.93
CA ASP A 238 -18.99 -11.17 -24.11
C ASP A 238 -18.26 -12.52 -24.04
N ILE A 239 -17.01 -12.53 -23.54
CA ILE A 239 -16.23 -13.76 -23.31
C ILE A 239 -16.92 -14.63 -22.24
N ILE A 240 -17.34 -14.02 -21.12
CA ILE A 240 -18.08 -14.71 -20.04
C ILE A 240 -19.38 -15.29 -20.57
N LYS A 241 -20.16 -14.49 -21.33
CA LYS A 241 -21.41 -14.96 -21.95
C LYS A 241 -21.18 -16.12 -22.91
N TYR A 242 -20.07 -16.14 -23.66
CA TYR A 242 -19.71 -17.31 -24.48
C TYR A 242 -19.35 -18.54 -23.65
N LEU A 243 -18.64 -18.39 -22.53
CA LEU A 243 -18.31 -19.49 -21.62
C LEU A 243 -19.58 -20.12 -21.03
N GLU A 244 -20.51 -19.30 -20.57
CA GLU A 244 -21.77 -19.75 -19.95
C GLU A 244 -22.76 -20.36 -20.96
N THR A 245 -22.73 -19.97 -22.23
CA THR A 245 -23.74 -20.39 -23.23
C THR A 245 -23.29 -21.46 -24.24
N LYS A 246 -21.99 -21.68 -24.45
CA LYS A 246 -21.52 -22.64 -25.47
C LYS A 246 -21.29 -24.02 -24.90
N GLU A 247 -21.99 -25.02 -25.44
CA GLU A 247 -21.94 -26.42 -25.01
C GLU A 247 -20.50 -26.96 -24.81
N GLN A 248 -19.63 -26.68 -25.78
CA GLN A 248 -18.22 -27.10 -25.78
C GLN A 248 -17.37 -26.52 -24.62
N LEU A 249 -17.88 -25.53 -23.87
CA LEU A 249 -17.20 -24.84 -22.77
C LEU A 249 -17.78 -25.21 -21.39
N LYS A 250 -18.94 -25.87 -21.32
CA LYS A 250 -19.57 -26.31 -20.06
C LYS A 250 -18.62 -27.15 -19.20
N GLY A 251 -17.82 -28.02 -19.82
CA GLY A 251 -16.84 -28.86 -19.11
C GLY A 251 -15.70 -28.08 -18.46
N TYR A 252 -15.34 -26.90 -18.97
CA TYR A 252 -14.40 -25.98 -18.32
C TYR A 252 -15.09 -25.17 -17.23
N VAL A 253 -16.25 -24.58 -17.54
CA VAL A 253 -17.06 -23.80 -16.59
C VAL A 253 -17.41 -24.62 -15.34
N SER A 254 -17.86 -25.86 -15.50
CA SER A 254 -18.19 -26.75 -14.38
C SER A 254 -16.99 -27.05 -13.48
N GLN A 255 -15.79 -27.29 -14.05
CA GLN A 255 -14.59 -27.56 -13.25
C GLN A 255 -13.96 -26.31 -12.62
N THR A 256 -14.34 -25.12 -13.09
CA THR A 256 -13.96 -23.80 -12.56
C THR A 256 -15.12 -23.12 -11.82
N THR A 257 -16.12 -23.91 -11.40
CA THR A 257 -17.21 -23.46 -10.53
C THR A 257 -17.21 -24.34 -9.28
N THR A 258 -17.12 -23.76 -8.09
CA THR A 258 -17.18 -24.48 -6.81
C THR A 258 -18.25 -23.86 -5.94
N GLY A 259 -19.39 -24.54 -5.80
CA GLY A 259 -20.61 -23.89 -5.32
C GLY A 259 -20.99 -22.72 -6.25
N GLU A 260 -21.09 -21.52 -5.69
CA GLU A 260 -21.41 -20.29 -6.45
C GLU A 260 -20.13 -19.57 -6.96
N ILE A 261 -18.94 -20.06 -6.60
CA ILE A 261 -17.65 -19.42 -6.90
C ILE A 261 -17.23 -19.69 -8.35
N LYS A 262 -17.48 -18.74 -9.24
CA LYS A 262 -17.10 -18.76 -10.67
C LYS A 262 -15.62 -18.36 -10.87
N GLN A 263 -14.69 -19.28 -10.67
CA GLN A 263 -13.24 -19.04 -10.82
C GLN A 263 -12.87 -18.54 -12.23
N TYR A 264 -13.56 -19.00 -13.28
CA TYR A 264 -13.38 -18.52 -14.67
C TYR A 264 -13.80 -17.07 -14.92
N VAL A 265 -14.50 -16.43 -13.97
CA VAL A 265 -14.78 -14.99 -13.97
C VAL A 265 -13.81 -14.26 -13.05
N ILE A 266 -13.58 -14.80 -11.85
CA ILE A 266 -12.72 -14.20 -10.81
C ILE A 266 -11.27 -14.06 -11.29
N ALA A 267 -10.68 -15.11 -11.85
CA ALA A 267 -9.29 -15.09 -12.28
C ALA A 267 -8.98 -14.04 -13.37
N PRO A 268 -9.68 -14.00 -14.53
CA PRO A 268 -9.39 -12.97 -15.55
C PRO A 268 -9.69 -11.55 -15.05
N LEU A 269 -10.71 -11.38 -14.18
CA LEU A 269 -11.06 -10.09 -13.59
C LEU A 269 -9.98 -9.58 -12.62
N TYR A 270 -9.55 -10.43 -11.67
CA TYR A 270 -8.43 -10.16 -10.78
C TYR A 270 -7.15 -9.85 -11.55
N LEU A 271 -6.76 -10.69 -12.51
CA LEU A 271 -5.52 -10.53 -13.27
C LEU A 271 -5.50 -9.24 -14.10
N MET A 272 -6.63 -8.90 -14.73
CA MET A 272 -6.80 -7.64 -15.48
C MET A 272 -6.68 -6.42 -14.58
N LEU A 273 -7.41 -6.39 -13.46
CA LEU A 273 -7.38 -5.25 -12.54
C LEU A 273 -6.02 -5.13 -11.83
N ARG A 274 -5.38 -6.26 -11.50
CA ARG A 274 -4.04 -6.31 -10.91
C ARG A 274 -3.00 -5.69 -11.84
N ASP A 275 -2.99 -6.08 -13.11
CA ASP A 275 -2.00 -5.57 -14.05
C ASP A 275 -2.30 -4.12 -14.51
N GLU A 276 -3.47 -3.56 -14.16
CA GLU A 276 -3.77 -2.13 -14.28
C GLU A 276 -3.35 -1.33 -13.04
N ILE A 277 -3.75 -1.75 -11.83
CA ILE A 277 -3.41 -1.08 -10.57
C ILE A 277 -1.89 -1.04 -10.34
N ARG A 278 -1.15 -2.06 -10.81
CA ARG A 278 0.31 -2.10 -10.83
C ARG A 278 0.95 -0.97 -11.66
N LYS A 279 0.22 -0.33 -12.58
CA LYS A 279 0.71 0.70 -13.51
C LYS A 279 0.21 2.11 -13.16
N SER A 280 -0.52 2.28 -12.07
CA SER A 280 -1.05 3.57 -11.62
C SER A 280 -0.64 3.82 -10.17
N ASP A 281 -0.12 5.01 -9.86
CA ASP A 281 0.26 5.36 -8.49
C ASP A 281 -0.98 5.61 -7.61
N ASP A 282 -1.93 6.41 -8.11
CA ASP A 282 -3.24 6.65 -7.49
C ASP A 282 -4.30 5.67 -8.01
N ILE A 283 -4.94 4.92 -7.11
CA ILE A 283 -5.97 3.95 -7.48
C ILE A 283 -7.29 4.60 -7.92
N SER A 284 -7.57 5.86 -7.55
CA SER A 284 -8.77 6.60 -7.98
C SER A 284 -8.83 6.76 -9.50
N GLN A 285 -7.66 6.74 -10.16
CA GLN A 285 -7.56 6.88 -11.61
C GLN A 285 -7.76 5.58 -12.39
N THR A 286 -7.87 4.43 -11.72
CA THR A 286 -8.03 3.11 -12.34
C THR A 286 -9.50 2.78 -12.65
N LYS A 287 -9.72 1.82 -13.55
CA LYS A 287 -11.05 1.26 -13.87
C LYS A 287 -11.72 0.58 -12.67
N LEU A 288 -10.97 0.15 -11.65
CA LEU A 288 -11.56 -0.37 -10.42
C LEU A 288 -12.54 0.64 -9.80
N ILE A 289 -12.15 1.92 -9.80
CA ILE A 289 -12.94 3.01 -9.24
C ILE A 289 -13.82 3.66 -10.33
N LYS A 290 -13.25 3.95 -11.51
CA LYS A 290 -13.97 4.63 -12.60
C LYS A 290 -15.11 3.81 -13.22
N ASN A 291 -15.04 2.48 -13.15
CA ASN A 291 -16.06 1.58 -13.69
C ASN A 291 -16.74 0.76 -12.58
N LEU A 292 -16.72 1.22 -11.32
CA LEU A 292 -17.13 0.44 -10.14
C LEU A 292 -18.52 -0.21 -10.30
N ASP A 293 -19.51 0.53 -10.82
CA ASP A 293 -20.89 0.00 -10.98
C ASP A 293 -20.97 -1.09 -12.07
N TYR A 294 -20.20 -0.96 -13.14
CA TYR A 294 -20.04 -2.03 -14.15
C TYR A 294 -19.36 -3.27 -13.56
N LEU A 295 -18.37 -3.07 -12.67
CA LEU A 295 -17.67 -4.16 -12.02
C LEU A 295 -18.54 -4.87 -10.97
N LYS A 296 -19.35 -4.13 -10.20
CA LYS A 296 -20.40 -4.70 -9.34
C LYS A 296 -21.42 -5.54 -10.12
N GLY A 297 -21.59 -5.29 -11.42
CA GLY A 297 -22.38 -6.13 -12.33
C GLY A 297 -21.90 -7.59 -12.47
N PHE A 298 -20.69 -7.93 -12.03
CA PHE A 298 -20.22 -9.33 -11.93
C PHE A 298 -20.53 -9.99 -10.58
N GLY A 299 -21.23 -9.29 -9.67
CA GLY A 299 -21.62 -9.78 -8.34
C GLY A 299 -20.43 -10.28 -7.52
N ASP A 300 -20.62 -11.39 -6.83
CA ASP A 300 -19.61 -12.04 -5.99
C ASP A 300 -18.27 -12.27 -6.69
N SER A 301 -18.25 -12.47 -8.01
CA SER A 301 -17.00 -12.67 -8.76
C SER A 301 -16.10 -11.43 -8.73
N PHE A 302 -16.70 -10.23 -8.67
CA PHE A 302 -15.96 -8.99 -8.42
C PHE A 302 -15.51 -8.89 -6.96
N TYR A 303 -16.34 -9.29 -6.00
CA TYR A 303 -16.02 -9.24 -4.57
C TYR A 303 -14.82 -10.13 -4.20
N TYR A 304 -14.79 -11.38 -4.68
CA TYR A 304 -13.60 -12.24 -4.57
C TYR A 304 -12.36 -11.61 -5.23
N SER A 305 -12.53 -10.95 -6.38
CA SER A 305 -11.44 -10.23 -7.05
C SER A 305 -10.92 -9.07 -6.20
N VAL A 306 -11.79 -8.31 -5.52
CA VAL A 306 -11.41 -7.20 -4.62
C VAL A 306 -10.59 -7.70 -3.43
N ILE A 307 -10.94 -8.84 -2.83
CA ILE A 307 -10.13 -9.44 -1.74
C ILE A 307 -8.73 -9.81 -2.23
N LEU A 308 -8.64 -10.49 -3.38
CA LEU A 308 -7.36 -10.86 -3.98
C LEU A 308 -6.51 -9.64 -4.38
N LEU A 309 -7.14 -8.55 -4.85
CA LEU A 309 -6.46 -7.28 -5.13
C LEU A 309 -5.96 -6.59 -3.86
N GLY A 310 -6.78 -6.51 -2.82
CA GLY A 310 -6.39 -5.95 -1.51
C GLY A 310 -5.15 -6.66 -0.98
N ALA A 311 -5.23 -7.99 -0.87
CA ALA A 311 -4.14 -8.83 -0.42
C ALA A 311 -2.86 -8.74 -1.28
N PHE A 312 -3.00 -8.57 -2.60
CA PHE A 312 -1.84 -8.53 -3.51
C PHE A 312 -0.98 -7.26 -3.36
N PHE A 313 -1.59 -6.14 -2.99
CA PHE A 313 -0.94 -4.83 -3.02
C PHE A 313 -0.56 -4.27 -1.64
N GLY A 314 -1.11 -4.82 -0.56
CA GLY A 314 -0.88 -4.35 0.80
C GLY A 314 -1.56 -3.00 1.13
N PHE A 315 -1.66 -2.67 2.41
CA PHE A 315 -2.42 -1.51 2.88
C PHE A 315 -1.76 -0.20 2.44
N ARG A 316 -0.42 -0.20 2.27
CA ARG A 316 0.35 0.90 1.67
C ARG A 316 -0.19 1.38 0.31
N LYS A 317 -0.88 0.53 -0.46
CA LYS A 317 -1.43 0.93 -1.76
C LYS A 317 -2.79 1.65 -1.68
N PHE A 318 -3.44 1.64 -0.53
CA PHE A 318 -4.85 2.03 -0.40
C PHE A 318 -5.17 2.97 0.77
N TYR A 319 -4.26 3.18 1.72
CA TYR A 319 -4.55 3.89 2.98
C TYR A 319 -5.08 5.32 2.77
N ASP A 320 -4.51 6.12 1.87
CA ASP A 320 -4.96 7.50 1.61
C ASP A 320 -6.44 7.52 1.13
N ASN A 321 -6.75 6.78 0.06
CA ASN A 321 -8.10 6.69 -0.48
C ASN A 321 -9.09 6.03 0.52
N TYR A 322 -8.61 5.15 1.39
CA TYR A 322 -9.40 4.56 2.47
C TYR A 322 -9.74 5.59 3.56
N TYR A 323 -8.77 6.41 3.95
CA TYR A 323 -8.97 7.47 4.94
C TYR A 323 -9.87 8.60 4.43
N ASP A 324 -9.80 8.94 3.14
CA ASP A 324 -10.80 9.80 2.49
C ASP A 324 -12.21 9.21 2.61
N VAL A 325 -12.38 7.91 2.33
CA VAL A 325 -13.67 7.21 2.42
C VAL A 325 -14.15 7.07 3.88
N LEU A 326 -13.25 7.05 4.86
CA LEU A 326 -13.60 7.12 6.29
C LEU A 326 -14.03 8.52 6.75
N ASN A 327 -13.78 9.59 5.97
CA ASN A 327 -14.11 10.97 6.33
C ASN A 327 -13.60 11.34 7.75
N LEU A 328 -12.29 11.22 7.95
CA LEU A 328 -11.66 11.33 9.27
C LEU A 328 -11.81 12.74 9.86
N ARG A 329 -12.25 12.82 11.13
CA ARG A 329 -12.58 14.09 11.83
C ARG A 329 -11.43 15.10 11.93
N PHE A 330 -10.18 14.66 11.78
CA PHE A 330 -8.99 15.51 11.85
C PHE A 330 -8.48 15.97 10.46
N TYR A 331 -9.14 15.56 9.37
CA TYR A 331 -8.84 16.07 8.03
C TYR A 331 -9.47 17.44 7.81
N LYS A 332 -8.75 18.33 7.11
CA LYS A 332 -9.26 19.67 6.72
C LYS A 332 -10.48 19.60 5.79
N SER A 333 -10.67 18.46 5.13
CA SER A 333 -11.80 18.14 4.25
C SER A 333 -13.01 17.54 4.99
N TYR A 334 -12.93 17.31 6.30
CA TYR A 334 -13.98 16.66 7.08
C TYR A 334 -15.32 17.37 6.94
N LYS A 335 -16.36 16.58 6.65
CA LYS A 335 -17.75 17.04 6.66
C LYS A 335 -18.53 16.26 7.71
N ALA A 336 -19.15 16.97 8.66
CA ALA A 336 -20.07 16.34 9.59
C ALA A 336 -21.22 15.71 8.79
N GLN A 337 -21.39 14.39 8.94
CA GLN A 337 -22.54 13.70 8.36
C GLN A 337 -23.79 14.17 9.11
N GLN A 338 -24.64 14.92 8.42
CA GLN A 338 -26.01 15.15 8.88
C GLN A 338 -26.68 13.78 8.95
N LYS A 339 -27.15 13.40 10.14
CA LYS A 339 -28.08 12.28 10.25
C LYS A 339 -29.41 12.76 9.69
N GLU A 340 -29.85 12.15 8.60
CA GLU A 340 -31.27 12.15 8.28
C GLU A 340 -31.98 11.45 9.45
N ILE A 341 -32.90 12.17 10.09
CA ILE A 341 -33.73 11.63 11.15
C ILE A 341 -34.97 11.09 10.45
N ASP A 342 -34.97 9.79 10.16
CA ASP A 342 -36.12 9.07 9.63
C ASP A 342 -37.30 9.28 10.56
N THR A 343 -38.17 10.20 10.18
CA THR A 343 -39.35 10.60 10.97
C THR A 343 -40.50 9.72 10.52
N GLU A 344 -40.39 8.41 10.79
CA GLU A 344 -41.46 7.46 10.48
C GLU A 344 -42.73 7.84 11.24
N VAL A 345 -43.79 8.10 10.45
CA VAL A 345 -45.05 8.62 10.93
C VAL A 345 -45.88 7.49 11.56
N ASN A 346 -45.73 7.28 12.86
CA ASN A 346 -46.69 6.49 13.64
C ASN A 346 -47.96 7.33 13.85
N GLN A 347 -48.88 7.25 12.89
CA GLN A 347 -50.30 7.51 13.12
C GLN A 347 -51.03 6.20 13.42
N GLU A 348 -52.25 6.34 13.95
CA GLU A 348 -53.15 5.27 14.43
C GLU A 348 -52.86 4.71 15.84
N GLN A 349 -53.83 4.64 16.76
CA GLN A 349 -55.19 5.21 16.77
C GLN A 349 -55.70 5.50 18.21
N VAL A 350 -56.27 6.70 18.39
CA VAL A 350 -57.53 7.01 19.11
C VAL A 350 -57.74 6.57 20.59
N LYS A 351 -57.69 7.58 21.48
CA LYS A 351 -58.61 7.95 22.59
C LYS A 351 -59.26 6.90 23.53
N THR A 352 -59.26 7.23 24.82
CA THR A 352 -60.52 7.23 25.63
C THR A 352 -60.45 8.29 26.76
N ASP A 353 -61.60 8.64 27.34
CA ASP A 353 -61.84 9.95 27.97
C ASP A 353 -61.55 10.12 29.49
N LEU A 354 -61.22 11.37 29.84
CA LEU A 354 -61.60 12.13 31.05
C LEU A 354 -61.82 11.40 32.41
N GLY A 355 -60.87 11.57 33.33
CA GLY A 355 -61.05 11.46 34.79
C GLY A 355 -60.58 12.74 35.51
N LYS A 356 -61.23 13.13 36.62
CA LYS A 356 -60.99 14.41 37.32
C LYS A 356 -60.01 14.29 38.51
N ASN A 357 -59.44 15.46 38.89
CA ASN A 357 -58.93 15.83 40.23
C ASN A 357 -57.58 15.20 40.69
N ILE A 358 -56.70 15.85 41.48
CA ILE A 358 -56.71 17.19 42.13
C ILE A 358 -55.27 17.73 42.34
N GLY A 359 -55.08 19.06 42.22
CA GLY A 359 -54.20 19.91 43.08
C GLY A 359 -52.67 19.96 42.87
N GLY A 360 -52.10 21.18 42.78
CA GLY A 360 -50.65 21.44 42.93
C GLY A 360 -50.14 22.74 42.28
N LYS A 361 -50.05 23.84 43.04
CA LYS A 361 -49.55 25.19 42.68
C LYS A 361 -48.20 25.21 41.89
N VAL A 362 -48.03 26.00 40.80
CA VAL A 362 -47.67 27.45 40.71
C VAL A 362 -46.24 27.69 41.26
N GLU A 363 -45.28 28.27 40.52
CA GLU A 363 -45.23 29.67 39.98
C GLU A 363 -44.86 29.85 38.49
N GLU A 364 -45.00 31.08 37.99
CA GLU A 364 -44.72 31.57 36.62
C GLU A 364 -43.64 32.70 36.63
N GLU A 365 -43.39 33.28 35.43
CA GLU A 365 -42.70 34.56 35.15
C GLU A 365 -41.17 34.47 34.98
N LYS A 366 -40.61 34.49 33.75
CA LYS A 366 -40.58 35.51 32.67
C LYS A 366 -39.46 36.54 32.86
N LEU A 367 -38.57 36.66 31.84
CA LEU A 367 -38.30 37.96 31.21
C LEU A 367 -37.65 37.83 29.82
N THR A 368 -38.40 38.34 28.83
CA THR A 368 -38.00 38.79 27.48
C THR A 368 -37.15 40.07 27.53
N LYS A 369 -36.49 40.64 26.50
CA LYS A 369 -36.46 40.47 25.02
C LYS A 369 -35.29 41.32 24.44
N ASN A 370 -34.71 40.93 23.29
CA ASN A 370 -34.15 41.76 22.19
C ASN A 370 -33.05 42.84 22.53
N SER A 371 -32.36 43.53 21.60
CA SER A 371 -32.40 43.62 20.11
C SER A 371 -30.99 43.81 19.49
N GLU A 372 -30.95 43.76 18.14
CA GLU A 372 -29.79 43.82 17.22
C GLU A 372 -28.90 45.10 17.17
N GLU A 373 -27.83 44.98 16.35
CA GLU A 373 -27.18 45.97 15.45
C GLU A 373 -25.98 46.89 15.89
N GLU A 374 -24.79 46.43 15.50
CA GLU A 374 -23.73 47.06 14.66
C GLU A 374 -22.88 48.33 15.01
N ASN A 375 -21.57 48.17 14.69
CA ASN A 375 -20.56 49.13 14.18
C ASN A 375 -19.83 50.15 15.09
N GLN A 376 -18.48 49.98 15.14
CA GLN A 376 -17.40 50.97 14.88
C GLN A 376 -17.30 52.26 15.75
N ILE A 377 -16.14 52.84 16.09
CA ILE A 377 -14.68 52.57 15.96
C ILE A 377 -13.99 53.41 17.05
N GLU A 378 -12.85 52.98 17.63
CA GLU A 378 -11.70 53.86 17.87
C GLU A 378 -10.43 53.08 18.26
N GLU A 379 -9.26 53.61 17.88
CA GLU A 379 -7.94 53.05 18.14
C GLU A 379 -7.22 53.82 19.25
N GLN A 380 -6.35 53.16 20.03
CA GLN A 380 -5.06 53.79 20.32
C GLN A 380 -3.93 52.79 20.59
N THR A 381 -2.81 53.04 19.92
CA THR A 381 -1.59 52.22 19.88
C THR A 381 -0.67 52.43 21.08
N PHE A 382 0.16 51.44 21.39
CA PHE A 382 1.62 51.68 21.43
C PHE A 382 2.42 50.41 21.12
N GLU A 383 3.37 50.50 20.19
CA GLU A 383 4.28 49.41 19.77
C GLU A 383 5.70 49.98 19.58
N ASN A 384 6.73 49.19 19.88
CA ASN A 384 8.18 49.37 19.62
C ASN A 384 8.88 48.07 20.11
N GLN A 385 9.93 47.47 19.54
CA GLN A 385 10.84 47.69 18.39
C GLN A 385 11.67 46.38 18.21
N VAL A 386 12.37 46.00 17.13
CA VAL A 386 12.49 46.38 15.69
C VAL A 386 13.43 45.29 15.07
N GLU A 387 13.49 44.97 13.77
CA GLU A 387 12.51 44.59 12.74
C GLU A 387 13.23 43.52 11.87
N GLU A 388 12.56 42.79 10.98
CA GLU A 388 13.20 42.15 9.82
C GLU A 388 12.64 42.77 8.52
N PRO A 389 13.46 43.11 7.50
CA PRO A 389 13.04 43.99 6.42
C PRO A 389 12.13 43.32 5.38
N LYS A 390 11.20 44.12 4.85
CA LYS A 390 10.04 43.65 4.08
C LYS A 390 10.32 43.30 2.62
N GLN A 391 9.54 42.34 2.09
CA GLN A 391 9.27 42.27 0.65
C GLN A 391 8.28 43.36 0.25
N THR A 392 8.39 43.87 -0.99
CA THR A 392 7.30 44.60 -1.65
C THR A 392 7.11 44.13 -3.09
N LYS A 393 5.88 43.73 -3.42
CA LYS A 393 5.37 43.78 -4.80
C LYS A 393 5.04 45.26 -5.09
N ILE A 394 4.91 45.74 -6.34
CA ILE A 394 3.80 45.41 -7.26
C ILE A 394 4.25 45.49 -8.73
N THR A 395 3.88 44.44 -9.45
CA THR A 395 3.51 44.32 -10.86
C THR A 395 3.70 45.54 -11.80
N SER A 396 4.61 45.39 -12.77
CA SER A 396 4.43 45.87 -14.15
C SER A 396 5.21 44.97 -15.12
N ASN A 397 5.02 45.15 -16.44
CA ASN A 397 5.74 44.48 -17.52
C ASN A 397 5.57 42.95 -17.67
N VAL A 398 4.31 42.51 -17.77
CA VAL A 398 3.99 41.28 -18.52
C VAL A 398 4.25 41.52 -20.01
N GLN A 399 5.44 41.13 -20.51
CA GLN A 399 5.66 40.58 -21.87
C GLN A 399 7.15 40.28 -22.20
N SER A 400 8.12 41.03 -21.67
CA SER A 400 9.53 40.96 -22.13
C SER A 400 10.35 39.78 -21.60
N ALA A 401 9.99 39.18 -20.45
CA ALA A 401 10.77 38.11 -19.82
C ALA A 401 10.69 36.73 -20.50
N LEU A 402 9.89 36.57 -21.56
CA LEU A 402 9.51 35.27 -22.14
C LEU A 402 10.35 34.82 -23.36
N GLN A 403 11.27 35.66 -23.85
CA GLN A 403 12.12 35.34 -25.01
C GLN A 403 13.49 34.75 -24.60
N ASN A 404 14.20 35.38 -23.66
CA ASN A 404 15.60 35.04 -23.31
C ASN A 404 15.80 33.71 -22.54
N LYS A 405 14.77 32.86 -22.43
CA LYS A 405 14.84 31.55 -21.72
C LYS A 405 14.73 30.33 -22.63
N LYS A 406 14.63 30.51 -23.96
CA LYS A 406 14.59 29.41 -24.95
C LYS A 406 15.98 28.93 -25.39
N GLU A 407 16.93 29.84 -25.64
CA GLU A 407 18.20 29.51 -26.31
C GLU A 407 19.07 28.55 -25.48
N ASN A 408 19.33 28.88 -24.21
CA ASN A 408 20.15 28.04 -23.32
C ASN A 408 19.58 26.61 -23.10
N LYS A 409 18.27 26.40 -23.29
CA LYS A 409 17.66 25.07 -23.13
C LYS A 409 17.84 24.17 -24.37
N SER A 410 18.09 24.77 -25.54
CA SER A 410 18.42 24.06 -26.78
C SER A 410 19.80 23.41 -26.69
N ASN A 411 20.80 24.18 -26.24
CA ASN A 411 22.20 23.80 -26.25
C ASN A 411 22.46 22.51 -25.43
N ILE A 412 22.02 22.47 -24.17
CA ILE A 412 22.19 21.32 -23.25
C ILE A 412 21.53 20.05 -23.82
N SER A 413 20.33 20.16 -24.41
CA SER A 413 19.66 19.00 -25.03
C SER A 413 20.49 18.44 -26.19
N SER A 414 21.00 19.31 -27.08
CA SER A 414 21.85 18.89 -28.21
C SER A 414 23.16 18.25 -27.77
N GLN A 415 23.73 18.70 -26.64
CA GLN A 415 24.94 18.10 -26.05
C GLN A 415 24.66 16.68 -25.54
N TYR A 416 23.55 16.47 -24.83
CA TYR A 416 23.20 15.16 -24.29
C TYR A 416 22.81 14.17 -25.39
N GLN A 417 22.18 14.64 -26.48
CA GLN A 417 21.91 13.83 -27.68
C GLN A 417 23.19 13.30 -28.33
N LYS A 418 24.26 14.11 -28.42
CA LYS A 418 25.57 13.65 -28.92
C LYS A 418 26.19 12.58 -28.03
N ILE A 419 26.22 12.80 -26.71
CA ILE A 419 26.79 11.83 -25.75
C ILE A 419 26.06 10.48 -25.86
N ILE A 420 24.73 10.50 -26.04
CA ILE A 420 23.92 9.31 -26.28
C ILE A 420 24.26 8.63 -27.62
N GLN A 421 24.44 9.38 -28.72
CA GLN A 421 24.82 8.83 -30.02
C GLN A 421 26.23 8.21 -30.01
N ASP A 422 27.20 8.88 -29.38
CA ASP A 422 28.58 8.40 -29.22
C ASP A 422 28.64 7.14 -28.35
N ALA A 423 27.87 7.07 -27.27
CA ALA A 423 27.73 5.87 -26.46
C ALA A 423 27.16 4.70 -27.31
N LEU A 424 26.06 4.93 -28.03
CA LEU A 424 25.44 3.96 -28.95
C LEU A 424 26.19 3.77 -30.29
N SER A 425 27.39 4.33 -30.43
CA SER A 425 28.35 3.97 -31.49
C SER A 425 29.34 2.89 -31.02
N LYS A 426 29.55 2.77 -29.71
CA LYS A 426 30.55 1.88 -29.09
C LYS A 426 29.93 0.59 -28.54
N GLN A 427 28.66 0.62 -28.15
CA GLN A 427 27.89 -0.54 -27.70
C GLN A 427 26.48 -0.51 -28.31
N SER A 428 25.90 -1.70 -28.51
CA SER A 428 24.55 -1.88 -29.09
C SER A 428 23.44 -1.35 -28.17
N GLU A 429 23.62 -1.49 -26.86
CA GLU A 429 22.66 -1.09 -25.82
C GLU A 429 23.39 -0.70 -24.52
N ILE A 430 22.93 0.35 -23.83
CA ILE A 430 23.59 0.94 -22.64
C ILE A 430 22.55 1.31 -21.57
N LYS A 431 22.89 1.24 -20.27
CA LYS A 431 21.98 1.67 -19.18
C LYS A 431 21.95 3.20 -19.05
N MET A 432 20.80 3.77 -18.70
CA MET A 432 20.66 5.22 -18.55
C MET A 432 21.45 5.82 -17.36
N ALA A 433 21.82 4.99 -16.38
CA ALA A 433 22.70 5.40 -15.28
C ALA A 433 24.13 5.64 -15.81
N ASP A 434 24.66 4.68 -16.57
CA ASP A 434 25.97 4.74 -17.24
C ASP A 434 26.05 6.00 -18.14
N ILE A 435 24.99 6.34 -18.88
CA ILE A 435 24.90 7.60 -19.66
C ILE A 435 24.92 8.85 -18.76
N ALA A 436 24.23 8.84 -17.62
CA ALA A 436 24.22 9.97 -16.70
C ALA A 436 25.61 10.20 -16.06
N GLU A 437 26.39 9.13 -15.87
CA GLU A 437 27.80 9.20 -15.47
C GLU A 437 28.69 9.75 -16.59
N MET A 438 28.57 9.24 -17.82
CA MET A 438 29.27 9.81 -19.00
C MET A 438 28.96 11.29 -19.22
N ILE A 439 27.73 11.75 -18.97
CA ILE A 439 27.35 13.17 -19.01
C ILE A 439 28.10 13.95 -17.91
N LYS A 440 28.13 13.43 -16.68
CA LYS A 440 28.87 14.06 -15.58
C LYS A 440 30.37 14.16 -15.86
N GLU A 441 30.98 13.12 -16.45
CA GLU A 441 32.39 13.12 -16.87
C GLU A 441 32.68 14.17 -17.95
N GLN A 442 31.86 14.23 -19.01
CA GLN A 442 32.13 15.08 -20.18
C GLN A 442 31.67 16.53 -20.01
N THR A 443 30.81 16.83 -19.03
CA THR A 443 30.23 18.18 -18.84
C THR A 443 30.44 18.77 -17.44
N GLY A 444 30.89 17.97 -16.48
CA GLY A 444 30.91 18.32 -15.06
C GLY A 444 29.54 18.34 -14.38
N GLN A 445 28.43 18.20 -15.12
CA GLN A 445 27.07 18.38 -14.60
C GLN A 445 26.43 17.05 -14.21
N SER A 446 26.25 16.85 -12.89
CA SER A 446 25.47 15.73 -12.36
C SER A 446 24.03 15.76 -12.89
N THR A 447 23.61 14.67 -13.53
CA THR A 447 22.34 14.59 -14.26
C THR A 447 21.52 13.40 -13.76
N GLN A 448 20.21 13.58 -13.59
CA GLN A 448 19.31 12.49 -13.19
C GLN A 448 18.94 11.61 -14.39
N VAL A 449 18.77 10.31 -14.15
CA VAL A 449 18.32 9.31 -15.16
C VAL A 449 17.03 9.74 -15.88
N GLY A 450 16.08 10.38 -15.19
CA GLY A 450 14.85 10.90 -15.80
C GLY A 450 15.08 12.02 -16.84
N ILE A 451 16.19 12.76 -16.75
CA ILE A 451 16.57 13.76 -17.74
C ILE A 451 17.12 13.08 -18.99
N VAL A 452 17.99 12.06 -18.82
CA VAL A 452 18.48 11.21 -19.91
C VAL A 452 17.32 10.53 -20.63
N GLU A 453 16.35 9.98 -19.89
CA GLU A 453 15.14 9.37 -20.42
C GLU A 453 14.30 10.35 -21.25
N ASN A 454 14.17 11.60 -20.81
CA ASN A 454 13.42 12.63 -21.53
C ASN A 454 14.14 13.12 -22.79
N VAL A 455 15.48 13.16 -22.81
CA VAL A 455 16.26 13.44 -24.03
C VAL A 455 16.16 12.27 -25.01
N ALA A 456 16.29 11.02 -24.53
CA ALA A 456 16.15 9.83 -25.37
C ALA A 456 14.76 9.71 -26.03
N LYS A 457 13.68 10.10 -25.33
CA LYS A 457 12.31 10.19 -25.90
C LYS A 457 12.16 11.20 -27.03
N GLN A 458 13.09 12.15 -27.17
CA GLN A 458 13.11 13.14 -28.26
C GLN A 458 13.96 12.68 -29.46
N MET A 459 14.60 11.51 -29.38
CA MET A 459 15.50 10.99 -30.42
C MET A 459 14.80 9.89 -31.22
N ASN A 460 14.40 10.19 -32.46
CA ASN A 460 13.57 9.31 -33.30
C ASN A 460 14.19 7.91 -33.53
N GLU A 461 15.51 7.80 -33.55
CA GLU A 461 16.25 6.55 -33.82
C GLU A 461 16.43 5.64 -32.60
N ILE A 462 16.04 6.10 -31.40
CA ILE A 462 16.31 5.39 -30.13
C ILE A 462 15.03 4.82 -29.54
N GLU A 463 15.15 3.64 -28.94
CA GLU A 463 14.12 3.05 -28.09
C GLU A 463 14.63 2.80 -26.68
N ILE A 464 13.72 2.89 -25.72
CA ILE A 464 13.98 2.67 -24.30
C ILE A 464 13.67 1.20 -23.99
N ILE A 465 14.64 0.52 -23.40
CA ILE A 465 14.60 -0.90 -23.08
C ILE A 465 14.87 -1.13 -21.58
N LYS A 466 14.80 -2.39 -21.16
CA LYS A 466 15.14 -2.83 -19.80
C LYS A 466 16.39 -3.71 -19.85
N ILE A 467 17.45 -3.32 -19.15
CA ILE A 467 18.69 -4.09 -19.04
C ILE A 467 18.75 -4.64 -17.60
N GLY A 468 18.36 -5.90 -17.43
CA GLY A 468 18.18 -6.52 -16.12
C GLY A 468 17.09 -5.84 -15.29
N ARG A 469 17.48 -5.15 -14.20
CA ARG A 469 16.57 -4.31 -13.39
C ARG A 469 16.58 -2.83 -13.77
N ALA A 470 17.52 -2.36 -14.60
CA ALA A 470 17.69 -0.95 -14.95
C ALA A 470 16.98 -0.56 -16.27
N LYS A 471 16.68 0.74 -16.44
CA LYS A 471 16.34 1.29 -17.77
C LYS A 471 17.60 1.46 -18.61
N GLY A 472 17.50 1.14 -19.89
CA GLY A 472 18.54 1.35 -20.88
C GLY A 472 18.01 1.92 -22.18
N ILE A 473 18.91 2.17 -23.12
CA ILE A 473 18.63 2.68 -24.46
C ILE A 473 19.38 1.85 -25.49
N ARG A 474 18.79 1.70 -26.69
CA ARG A 474 19.43 1.16 -27.88
C ARG A 474 18.93 1.85 -29.14
N LYS A 475 19.63 1.67 -30.26
CA LYS A 475 19.12 2.06 -31.60
C LYS A 475 17.98 1.12 -32.01
N LYS A 476 16.91 1.68 -32.57
CA LYS A 476 15.76 0.92 -33.08
C LYS A 476 16.19 -0.04 -34.19
N GLY A 477 15.62 -1.24 -34.19
CA GLY A 477 15.92 -2.29 -35.17
C GLY A 477 17.20 -3.09 -34.89
N THR A 478 18.00 -2.71 -33.88
CA THR A 478 19.14 -3.52 -33.44
C THR A 478 18.68 -4.62 -32.48
N ILE A 479 18.98 -5.88 -32.79
CA ILE A 479 18.77 -6.99 -31.87
C ILE A 479 19.81 -6.89 -30.74
N GLY A 480 19.36 -6.96 -29.48
CA GLY A 480 20.23 -6.88 -28.30
C GLY A 480 21.21 -8.06 -28.24
N THR A 481 22.42 -7.81 -27.74
CA THR A 481 23.53 -8.77 -27.76
C THR A 481 24.07 -9.11 -26.38
N LEU A 482 23.71 -8.37 -25.32
CA LEU A 482 24.26 -8.59 -23.97
C LEU A 482 23.89 -9.94 -23.30
N PHE A 483 23.03 -10.76 -23.92
CA PHE A 483 22.62 -12.07 -23.41
C PHE A 483 22.83 -13.22 -24.41
N ASN A 484 23.58 -12.99 -25.50
CA ASN A 484 23.97 -14.02 -26.47
C ASN A 484 25.46 -14.39 -26.33
N GLN A 485 25.88 -14.69 -25.10
CA GLN A 485 27.07 -15.49 -24.82
C GLN A 485 26.61 -16.69 -23.98
N VAL A 486 27.07 -17.88 -24.39
CA VAL A 486 26.62 -19.21 -23.89
C VAL A 486 27.45 -19.62 -22.68
#